data_AF-A0A3D5S779-F1
#
_entry.id   AF-A0A3D5S779-F1
#
_cell.length_a   1.000
_cell.length_b   1.000
_cell.length_c   1.000
_cell.angle_alpha   90.00
_cell.angle_beta   90.00
_cell.angle_gamma   90.00
#
_symmetry.space_group_name_H-M   'P 1'
#
loop_
_entity.id
_entity.type
_entity.pdbx_description
1 polymer ?
#
loop_
_entity_poly.entity_id
_entity_poly.type
_entity_poly.pdbx_seq_one_letter_code
_entity_poly.pdbx_strand_id
1 'polypeptide(L)'
;MKKSPLILLLVLSSFAGFSQIGISYHQSQLSFFGVNYQTSERFLTEFRLNTNTLIEDLSPELVLHYQFVKKETHEAYAGIGGRFQIDEGMVVPLGFNLFPFNKKQFGFHTEVAAIIGENNVFRGSWGIRYIFKK
;
A
#
# COMPACT_ATOMS: atom_id res chain seq x y z
N MET A 1 8.75 32.89 -16.87
CA MET A 1 8.27 31.65 -17.52
C MET A 1 8.08 30.59 -16.44
N LYS A 2 6.84 30.14 -16.21
CA LYS A 2 6.52 29.17 -15.15
C LYS A 2 7.19 27.83 -15.51
N LYS A 3 8.29 27.47 -14.83
CA LYS A 3 9.01 26.19 -15.02
C LYS A 3 8.26 24.98 -14.41
N SER A 4 7.19 25.25 -13.66
CA SER A 4 6.33 24.26 -12.99
C SER A 4 5.81 23.10 -13.88
N PRO A 5 5.25 23.32 -15.08
CA PRO A 5 4.71 22.22 -15.89
C PRO A 5 5.82 21.32 -16.46
N LEU A 6 7.00 21.86 -16.74
CA LEU A 6 8.14 21.08 -17.24
C LEU A 6 8.72 20.19 -16.13
N ILE A 7 8.79 20.70 -14.90
CA ILE A 7 9.19 19.92 -13.73
C ILE A 7 8.18 18.79 -13.46
N LEU A 8 6.88 19.10 -13.52
CA LEU A 8 5.84 18.09 -13.38
C LEU A 8 5.94 17.00 -14.45
N LEU A 9 6.19 17.38 -15.71
CA LEU A 9 6.35 16.44 -16.81
C LEU A 9 7.60 15.55 -16.68
N LEU A 10 8.71 16.11 -16.18
CA LEU A 10 9.96 15.37 -15.88
C LEU A 10 9.79 14.41 -14.69
N VAL A 11 9.04 14.82 -13.67
CA VAL A 11 8.67 13.95 -12.55
C VAL A 11 7.78 12.80 -13.05
N LEU A 12 6.78 13.10 -13.89
CA LEU A 12 5.88 12.09 -14.47
C LEU A 12 6.60 11.10 -15.40
N SER A 13 7.58 11.54 -16.19
CA SER A 13 8.33 10.65 -17.09
C SER A 13 9.30 9.72 -16.36
N SER A 14 9.82 10.14 -15.20
CA SER A 14 10.69 9.31 -14.35
C SER A 14 9.98 8.07 -13.79
N PHE A 15 8.64 8.12 -13.67
CA PHE A 15 7.82 6.98 -13.22
C PHE A 15 7.63 5.88 -14.28
N ALA A 16 8.08 6.05 -15.52
CA ALA A 16 7.85 5.08 -16.60
C ALA A 16 8.77 3.84 -16.55
N GLY A 17 9.90 3.90 -15.82
CA GLY A 17 10.95 2.88 -15.86
C GLY A 17 10.77 1.68 -14.92
N PHE A 18 10.05 1.82 -13.81
CA PHE A 18 9.97 0.78 -12.75
C PHE A 18 8.55 0.46 -12.27
N SER A 19 7.54 0.99 -12.95
CA SER A 19 6.14 0.90 -12.51
C SER A 19 5.54 -0.50 -12.68
N GLN A 20 5.25 -1.15 -11.57
CA GLN A 20 4.19 -2.17 -11.49
C GLN A 20 3.09 -1.62 -10.60
N ILE A 21 1.88 -1.55 -11.16
CA ILE A 21 0.67 -1.19 -10.42
C ILE A 21 0.07 -2.48 -9.88
N GLY A 22 -0.50 -2.43 -8.70
CA GLY A 22 -1.36 -3.48 -8.20
C GLY A 22 -2.48 -2.93 -7.34
N ILE A 23 -3.37 -3.84 -6.97
CA ILE A 23 -4.50 -3.58 -6.08
C ILE A 23 -4.51 -4.63 -4.99
N SER A 24 -5.00 -4.24 -3.82
CA SER A 24 -5.11 -5.11 -2.65
C SER A 24 -6.45 -4.86 -1.97
N TYR A 25 -6.96 -5.88 -1.31
CA TYR A 25 -8.05 -5.74 -0.38
C TYR A 25 -7.65 -6.37 0.94
N HIS A 26 -7.80 -5.61 2.02
CA HIS A 26 -7.45 -5.98 3.39
C HIS A 26 -8.73 -6.13 4.20
N GLN A 27 -9.11 -7.37 4.47
CA GLN A 27 -10.23 -7.71 5.33
C GLN A 27 -9.81 -7.65 6.80
N SER A 28 -10.55 -6.86 7.57
CA SER A 28 -10.45 -6.76 9.04
C SER A 28 -11.68 -6.03 9.62
N GLN A 29 -11.67 -5.72 10.93
CA GLN A 29 -12.66 -4.78 11.49
C GLN A 29 -12.54 -3.37 10.88
N LEU A 30 -11.32 -2.96 10.54
CA LEU A 30 -11.00 -1.71 9.83
C LEU A 30 -10.55 -2.05 8.41
N SER A 31 -11.47 -2.59 7.59
CA SER A 31 -11.15 -3.05 6.24
C SER A 31 -10.75 -1.89 5.31
N PHE A 32 -9.90 -2.16 4.32
CA PHE A 32 -9.49 -1.17 3.34
C PHE A 32 -9.16 -1.79 1.97
N PHE A 33 -9.35 -0.98 0.93
CA PHE A 33 -8.89 -1.24 -0.42
C PHE A 33 -7.60 -0.45 -0.67
N GLY A 34 -6.60 -1.09 -1.28
CA GLY A 34 -5.30 -0.50 -1.57
C GLY A 34 -5.01 -0.46 -3.06
N VAL A 35 -4.40 0.63 -3.50
CA VAL A 35 -3.75 0.77 -4.80
C VAL A 35 -2.26 0.92 -4.54
N ASN A 36 -1.49 0.00 -5.08
CA ASN A 36 -0.06 -0.07 -4.85
C ASN A 36 0.74 0.23 -6.12
N TYR A 37 1.88 0.89 -5.92
CA TYR A 37 2.80 1.31 -6.96
C TYR A 37 4.23 0.92 -6.55
N GLN A 38 4.86 0.06 -7.35
CA GLN A 38 6.25 -0.33 -7.13
C GLN A 38 7.17 0.82 -7.57
N THR A 39 7.67 1.60 -6.61
CA THR A 39 8.50 2.79 -6.87
C THR A 39 9.96 2.43 -7.19
N SER A 40 10.45 1.29 -6.71
CA SER A 40 11.80 0.77 -7.00
C SER A 40 11.86 -0.74 -6.81
N GLU A 41 13.03 -1.38 -6.86
CA GLU A 41 13.13 -2.82 -6.61
C GLU A 41 12.68 -3.25 -5.20
N ARG A 42 12.77 -2.39 -4.19
CA ARG A 42 12.49 -2.75 -2.78
C ARG A 42 11.44 -1.88 -2.12
N PHE A 43 11.08 -0.76 -2.75
CA PHE A 43 10.09 0.16 -2.21
C PHE A 43 8.78 0.09 -2.99
N LEU A 44 7.70 0.09 -2.23
CA LEU A 44 6.34 0.11 -2.74
C LEU A 44 5.54 1.16 -1.99
N THR A 45 4.87 2.04 -2.71
CA THR A 45 3.94 3.00 -2.14
C THR A 45 2.53 2.46 -2.30
N GLU A 46 1.71 2.54 -1.25
CA GLU A 46 0.33 2.11 -1.26
C GLU A 46 -0.58 3.24 -0.77
N PHE A 47 -1.53 3.61 -1.60
CA PHE A 47 -2.67 4.43 -1.20
C PHE A 47 -3.82 3.51 -0.80
N ARG A 48 -4.43 3.77 0.35
CA ARG A 48 -5.44 2.93 0.97
C ARG A 48 -6.66 3.77 1.28
N LEU A 49 -7.82 3.16 1.14
CA LEU A 49 -9.09 3.75 1.52
C LEU A 49 -9.89 2.74 2.32
N ASN A 50 -10.34 3.11 3.51
CA ASN A 50 -11.21 2.24 4.30
C ASN A 50 -12.50 1.90 3.54
N THR A 51 -13.01 0.71 3.81
CA THR A 51 -14.25 0.19 3.23
C THR A 51 -15.24 -0.11 4.34
N ASN A 52 -16.50 -0.39 3.96
CA ASN A 52 -17.58 -0.66 4.91
C ASN A 52 -17.80 0.49 5.92
N THR A 53 -17.81 1.73 5.41
CA THR A 53 -18.02 2.96 6.17
C THR A 53 -18.91 3.91 5.38
N LEU A 54 -19.41 4.97 6.03
CA LEU A 54 -20.11 6.06 5.34
C LEU A 54 -19.11 6.87 4.49
N ILE A 55 -19.62 7.57 3.47
CA ILE A 55 -18.76 8.35 2.57
C ILE A 55 -18.06 9.51 3.32
N GLU A 56 -18.73 10.10 4.31
CA GLU A 56 -18.19 11.14 5.20
C GLU A 56 -17.08 10.65 6.14
N ASP A 57 -17.01 9.33 6.33
CA ASP A 57 -16.07 8.63 7.23
C ASP A 57 -14.91 7.98 6.46
N LEU A 58 -14.79 8.29 5.16
CA LEU A 58 -13.66 7.85 4.35
C LEU A 58 -12.35 8.40 4.92
N SER A 59 -11.46 7.48 5.22
CA SER A 59 -10.18 7.68 5.89
C SER A 59 -9.08 7.23 4.94
N PRO A 60 -8.52 8.16 4.15
CA PRO A 60 -7.40 7.85 3.28
C PRO A 60 -6.14 7.57 4.11
N GLU A 61 -5.34 6.64 3.63
CA GLU A 61 -4.07 6.24 4.25
C GLU A 61 -3.01 6.09 3.16
N LEU A 62 -1.83 6.66 3.35
CA LEU A 62 -0.71 6.56 2.41
C LEU A 62 0.47 5.94 3.13
N VAL A 63 1.00 4.84 2.58
CA VAL A 63 2.05 4.04 3.22
C VAL A 63 3.19 3.79 2.24
N LEU A 64 4.42 3.94 2.72
CA LEU A 64 5.62 3.48 2.06
C LEU A 64 6.09 2.16 2.70
N HIS A 65 6.21 1.13 1.88
CA HIS A 65 6.65 -0.20 2.26
C HIS A 65 8.10 -0.43 1.80
N TYR A 66 8.90 -1.04 2.66
CA TYR A 66 10.21 -1.60 2.37
C TYR A 66 10.14 -3.13 2.41
N GLN A 67 10.34 -3.77 1.26
CA GLN A 67 10.35 -5.23 1.10
C GLN A 67 11.72 -5.80 1.48
N PHE A 68 11.93 -6.10 2.76
CA PHE A 68 13.18 -6.67 3.26
C PHE A 68 13.37 -8.13 2.82
N VAL A 69 12.29 -8.88 2.59
CA VAL A 69 12.31 -10.15 1.85
C VAL A 69 11.58 -9.97 0.52
N LYS A 70 12.26 -10.26 -0.58
CA LYS A 70 11.68 -10.24 -1.93
C LYS A 70 12.07 -11.52 -2.68
N LYS A 71 11.14 -12.46 -2.78
CA LYS A 71 11.26 -13.72 -3.52
C LYS A 71 10.07 -13.83 -4.46
N GLU A 72 10.18 -14.65 -5.50
CA GLU A 72 9.09 -14.82 -6.46
C GLU A 72 7.80 -15.37 -5.84
N THR A 73 7.92 -16.23 -4.83
CA THR A 73 6.79 -16.89 -4.18
C THR A 73 6.26 -16.13 -2.98
N HIS A 74 7.09 -15.31 -2.32
CA HIS A 74 6.72 -14.61 -1.10
C HIS A 74 7.55 -13.35 -0.88
N GLU A 75 6.95 -12.42 -0.16
CA GLU A 75 7.58 -11.17 0.23
C GLU A 75 7.24 -10.86 1.68
N ALA A 76 8.17 -10.27 2.39
CA ALA A 76 7.93 -9.70 3.71
C ALA A 76 8.34 -8.23 3.68
N TYR A 77 7.52 -7.39 4.28
CA TYR A 77 7.70 -5.94 4.26
C TYR A 77 7.38 -5.33 5.61
N ALA A 78 8.04 -4.21 5.88
CA ALA A 78 7.65 -3.28 6.93
C ALA A 78 7.42 -1.92 6.26
N GLY A 79 6.68 -1.02 6.89
CA GLY A 79 6.40 0.28 6.30
C GLY A 79 6.22 1.39 7.31
N ILE A 80 6.01 2.58 6.76
CA ILE A 80 5.59 3.77 7.50
C ILE A 80 4.62 4.56 6.64
N GLY A 81 3.62 5.16 7.25
CA GLY A 81 2.60 5.91 6.56
C GLY A 81 1.83 6.85 7.48
N GLY A 82 0.83 7.50 6.91
CA GLY A 82 -0.11 8.35 7.63
C GLY A 82 -1.53 8.03 7.22
N ARG A 83 -2.44 8.06 8.19
CA ARG A 83 -3.89 7.90 8.02
C ARG A 83 -4.57 9.18 8.49
N PHE A 84 -5.64 9.57 7.80
CA PHE A 84 -6.40 10.79 8.08
C PHE A 84 -7.88 10.47 8.38
N GLN A 85 -8.58 11.39 9.05
CA GLN A 85 -10.00 11.30 9.43
C GLN A 85 -10.26 10.38 10.64
N ILE A 86 -10.54 9.09 10.44
CA ILE A 86 -10.81 8.15 11.53
C ILE A 86 -9.56 7.38 11.89
N ASP A 87 -9.26 7.31 13.19
CA ASP A 87 -8.02 6.77 13.72
C ASP A 87 -6.81 7.45 13.06
N GLU A 88 -6.85 8.79 12.98
CA GLU A 88 -5.77 9.59 12.40
C GLU A 88 -4.46 9.36 13.16
N GLY A 89 -3.38 9.18 12.41
CA GLY A 89 -2.06 8.96 13.00
C GLY A 89 -1.04 8.35 12.05
N MET A 90 0.14 8.10 12.61
CA MET A 90 1.23 7.41 11.94
C MET A 90 0.95 5.91 11.87
N VAL A 91 1.04 5.32 10.69
CA VAL A 91 0.82 3.89 10.46
C VAL A 91 2.15 3.18 10.29
N VAL A 92 2.38 2.11 11.05
CA VAL A 92 3.58 1.28 11.00
C VAL A 92 3.17 -0.17 10.73
N PRO A 93 3.08 -0.59 9.45
CA PRO A 93 2.73 -1.95 9.09
C PRO A 93 3.93 -2.89 9.05
N LEU A 94 3.67 -4.17 9.36
CA LEU A 94 4.50 -5.33 9.11
C LEU A 94 3.62 -6.38 8.44
N GLY A 95 4.01 -6.85 7.26
CA GLY A 95 3.18 -7.77 6.51
C GLY A 95 3.95 -8.75 5.64
N PHE A 96 3.18 -9.70 5.10
CA PHE A 96 3.67 -10.82 4.32
C PHE A 96 2.74 -11.05 3.11
N ASN A 97 3.33 -11.21 1.93
CA ASN A 97 2.62 -11.55 0.69
C ASN A 97 3.03 -12.96 0.26
N LEU A 98 2.07 -13.73 -0.24
CA LEU A 98 2.28 -15.07 -0.83
C LEU A 98 1.67 -15.11 -2.23
N PHE A 99 2.47 -15.53 -3.21
CA PHE A 99 2.06 -15.68 -4.62
C PHE A 99 2.12 -17.15 -5.02
N PRO A 100 1.08 -17.96 -4.73
CA PRO A 100 1.13 -19.41 -4.94
C PRO A 100 1.00 -19.81 -6.42
N PHE A 101 0.36 -18.98 -7.24
CA PHE A 101 0.08 -19.29 -8.65
C PHE A 101 1.29 -19.11 -9.56
N ASN A 102 1.32 -19.79 -10.71
CA ASN A 102 2.46 -19.73 -11.64
C ASN A 102 2.73 -18.32 -12.19
N LYS A 103 1.68 -17.55 -12.51
CA LYS A 103 1.82 -16.19 -13.07
C LYS A 103 2.35 -15.15 -12.06
N LYS A 104 2.32 -15.45 -10.75
CA LYS A 104 2.74 -14.54 -9.66
C LYS A 104 2.11 -13.13 -9.76
N GLN A 105 0.86 -13.06 -10.22
CA GLN A 105 0.10 -11.79 -10.29
C GLN A 105 -0.89 -11.72 -9.15
N PHE A 106 -1.63 -12.80 -8.92
CA PHE A 106 -2.56 -12.92 -7.82
C PHE A 106 -1.87 -13.56 -6.62
N GLY A 107 -2.14 -13.05 -5.43
CA GLY A 107 -1.60 -13.54 -4.18
C GLY A 107 -2.51 -13.25 -2.99
N PHE A 108 -2.12 -13.82 -1.87
CA PHE A 108 -2.70 -13.56 -0.55
C PHE A 108 -1.75 -12.71 0.26
N HIS A 109 -2.27 -11.98 1.24
CA HIS A 109 -1.43 -11.24 2.17
C HIS A 109 -2.01 -11.25 3.58
N THR A 110 -1.14 -10.95 4.53
CA THR A 110 -1.50 -10.60 5.91
C THR A 110 -0.65 -9.42 6.35
N GLU A 111 -1.23 -8.55 7.18
CA GLU A 111 -0.57 -7.37 7.71
C GLU A 111 -1.05 -7.12 9.14
N VAL A 112 -0.10 -6.79 10.02
CA VAL A 112 -0.39 -6.10 11.29
C VAL A 112 0.14 -4.68 11.20
N ALA A 113 -0.60 -3.71 11.72
CA ALA A 113 -0.21 -2.31 11.69
C ALA A 113 -0.51 -1.63 13.02
N ALA A 114 0.48 -0.94 13.58
CA ALA A 114 0.26 0.01 14.65
C ALA A 114 -0.13 1.36 14.04
N ILE A 115 -1.23 1.93 14.49
CA ILE A 115 -1.66 3.30 14.17
C ILE A 115 -1.49 4.10 15.45
N ILE A 116 -0.56 5.06 15.41
CA ILE A 116 -0.13 5.85 16.56
C ILE A 116 -0.60 7.28 16.33
N GLY A 117 -1.58 7.70 17.12
CA GLY A 117 -2.25 8.98 17.00
C GLY A 117 -2.90 9.38 18.33
N GLU A 118 -4.06 10.02 18.29
CA GLU A 118 -4.83 10.31 19.50
C GLU A 118 -5.32 9.03 20.19
N ASN A 119 -5.80 8.07 19.40
CA ASN A 119 -6.13 6.73 19.83
C ASN A 119 -5.16 5.74 19.19
N ASN A 120 -4.52 4.92 20.02
CA ASN A 120 -3.62 3.89 19.52
C ASN A 120 -4.42 2.66 19.09
N VAL A 121 -4.26 2.25 17.84
CA VAL A 121 -4.95 1.09 17.26
C VAL A 121 -3.92 0.08 16.76
N PHE A 122 -4.10 -1.19 17.12
CA PHE A 122 -3.33 -2.29 16.55
C PHE A 122 -4.22 -3.11 15.62
N ARG A 123 -4.07 -2.89 14.31
CA ARG A 123 -4.93 -3.43 13.27
C ARG A 123 -4.28 -4.66 12.63
N GLY A 124 -4.91 -5.82 12.76
CA GLY A 124 -4.58 -7.03 11.99
C GLY A 124 -5.50 -7.20 10.79
N SER A 125 -4.95 -7.60 9.64
CA SER A 125 -5.70 -7.84 8.40
C SER A 125 -5.13 -9.01 7.60
N TRP A 126 -5.97 -9.56 6.73
CA TRP A 126 -5.59 -10.50 5.69
C TRP A 126 -6.34 -10.19 4.42
N GLY A 127 -5.91 -10.72 3.29
CA GLY A 127 -6.73 -10.63 2.10
C GLY A 127 -6.01 -11.03 0.84
N ILE A 128 -6.38 -10.37 -0.25
CA ILE A 128 -5.93 -10.70 -1.60
C ILE A 128 -5.24 -9.51 -2.24
N ARG A 129 -4.36 -9.82 -3.19
CA ARG A 129 -3.61 -8.84 -3.95
C ARG A 129 -3.49 -9.27 -5.40
N TYR A 130 -3.53 -8.31 -6.30
CA TYR A 130 -3.28 -8.51 -7.72
C TYR A 130 -2.27 -7.50 -8.26
N ILE A 131 -1.28 -7.97 -9.01
CA ILE A 131 -0.25 -7.16 -9.67
C ILE A 131 -0.48 -7.18 -11.18
N PHE A 132 -0.63 -5.99 -11.76
CA PHE A 132 -0.69 -5.79 -13.20
C PHE A 132 0.74 -5.85 -13.76
N LYS A 133 1.07 -6.98 -14.41
CA LYS A 133 2.30 -7.11 -15.19
C LYS A 133 2.05 -6.54 -16.59
N LYS A 134 2.99 -5.75 -17.10
CA LYS A 134 3.03 -5.34 -18.52
C LYS A 134 3.28 -6.55 -19.42
#